data_AF-A0A1Y1VSQ4-F1
#
_entry.id   AF-A0A1Y1VSQ4-F1
#
_cell.length_a   1.000
_cell.length_b   1.000
_cell.length_c   1.000
_cell.angle_alpha   90.00
_cell.angle_beta   90.00
_cell.angle_gamma   90.00
#
_symmetry.space_group_name_H-M   'P 1'
#
loop_
_entity.id
_entity.type
_entity.pdbx_description
1 polymer ?
#
loop_
_entity_poly.entity_id
_entity_poly.type
_entity_poly.pdbx_seq_one_letter_code
_entity_poly.pdbx_strand_id
1 'polypeptide(L)'
;MFLNDDENTSYEALDENNKPKKIIAKSCNTSKQFDRDYDGKLDTCSTAKCNSNDECLSNKCVSGICQINKTSPTYHCKVSGFYYVCNSLLDEHCVSDVNCASVKCHEYDYICVKKTSPVTFKEESSNGKFVIISIILLIVVIIIILLLFCLCLRLAQKKNSRKL
;
A
#
# COMPACT_ATOMS: atom_id res chain seq x y z
N MET A 1 9.97 16.24 -1.49
CA MET A 1 10.81 16.74 -2.60
C MET A 1 10.21 18.07 -3.02
N PHE A 2 10.83 19.17 -2.61
CA PHE A 2 10.32 20.51 -2.89
C PHE A 2 10.79 20.93 -4.29
N LEU A 3 9.86 21.42 -5.11
CA LEU A 3 10.10 21.86 -6.48
C LEU A 3 10.88 23.18 -6.44
N ASN A 4 12.11 23.19 -6.97
CA ASN A 4 12.80 24.41 -7.34
C ASN A 4 12.37 24.74 -8.77
N ASP A 5 11.39 25.62 -8.97
CA ASP A 5 11.08 26.17 -10.29
C ASP A 5 10.45 27.56 -10.12
N ASP A 6 11.21 28.58 -10.50
CA ASP A 6 11.00 30.00 -10.19
C ASP A 6 10.06 30.78 -11.12
N GLU A 7 9.38 30.14 -12.08
CA GLU A 7 8.47 30.90 -12.96
C GLU A 7 7.14 30.18 -13.17
N ASN A 8 6.05 30.80 -12.69
CA ASN A 8 4.66 30.47 -13.02
C ASN A 8 4.32 28.97 -13.00
N THR A 9 4.32 28.36 -11.82
CA THR A 9 3.99 26.94 -11.62
C THR A 9 2.49 26.68 -11.78
N SER A 10 1.94 26.92 -12.95
CA SER A 10 0.63 26.39 -13.34
C SER A 10 0.81 25.23 -14.30
N TYR A 11 0.04 24.16 -14.13
CA TYR A 11 0.08 23.00 -15.01
C TYR A 11 -1.32 22.63 -15.48
N GLU A 12 -1.40 21.83 -16.53
CA GLU A 12 -2.67 21.26 -17.00
C GLU A 12 -2.97 19.95 -16.26
N ALA A 13 -4.15 19.88 -15.66
CA ALA A 13 -4.72 18.70 -15.03
C ALA A 13 -6.02 18.33 -15.73
N LEU A 14 -6.45 17.08 -15.65
CA LEU A 14 -7.78 16.69 -16.09
C LEU A 14 -8.79 16.89 -14.96
N ASP A 15 -9.95 17.45 -15.26
CA ASP A 15 -11.07 17.52 -14.33
C ASP A 15 -11.82 16.17 -14.24
N GLU A 16 -12.87 16.13 -13.41
CA GLU A 16 -13.73 14.94 -13.22
C GLU A 16 -14.41 14.45 -14.52
N ASN A 17 -14.47 15.30 -15.55
CA ASN A 17 -15.04 15.01 -16.85
C ASN A 17 -13.96 14.76 -17.93
N ASN A 18 -12.71 14.50 -17.54
CA ASN A 18 -11.56 14.34 -18.44
C ASN A 18 -11.27 15.57 -19.32
N LYS A 19 -11.63 16.77 -18.89
CA LYS A 19 -11.30 18.01 -19.61
C LYS A 19 -10.03 18.64 -19.05
N PRO A 20 -9.11 19.12 -19.91
CA PRO A 20 -7.91 19.81 -19.46
C PRO A 20 -8.29 21.13 -18.78
N LYS A 21 -7.64 21.38 -17.65
CA LYS A 21 -7.83 22.56 -16.82
C LYS A 21 -6.50 23.04 -16.28
N LYS A 22 -6.30 24.35 -16.29
CA LYS A 22 -5.13 24.99 -15.70
C LYS A 22 -5.25 25.04 -14.17
N ILE A 23 -4.25 24.52 -13.47
CA ILE A 23 -4.15 24.50 -12.01
C ILE A 23 -2.90 25.26 -11.58
N ILE A 24 -3.03 26.16 -10.61
CA ILE A 24 -1.94 26.91 -10.00
C ILE A 24 -1.39 26.09 -8.82
N ALA A 25 -0.16 25.60 -8.96
CA ALA A 25 0.49 24.70 -8.00
C ALA A 25 1.00 25.41 -6.74
N LYS A 26 1.51 26.65 -6.89
CA LYS A 26 2.08 27.41 -5.78
C LYS A 26 0.96 28.00 -4.93
N SER A 27 1.00 27.71 -3.63
CA SER A 27 0.03 28.21 -2.65
C SER A 27 0.75 28.89 -1.49
N CYS A 28 0.21 30.00 -1.00
CA CYS A 28 0.78 30.82 0.08
C CYS A 28 0.20 30.47 1.45
N ASN A 29 1.02 30.53 2.51
CA ASN A 29 0.59 30.18 3.86
C ASN A 29 -0.40 31.20 4.45
N THR A 30 -0.37 32.48 4.04
CA THR A 30 -1.28 33.52 4.54
C THR A 30 -1.59 34.59 3.49
N SER A 31 -2.68 35.35 3.68
CA SER A 31 -3.00 36.55 2.90
C SER A 31 -2.11 37.76 3.22
N LYS A 32 -1.23 37.69 4.24
CA LYS A 32 -0.56 38.89 4.79
C LYS A 32 0.84 38.71 5.38
N GLN A 33 1.49 37.57 5.30
CA GLN A 33 2.90 37.47 5.68
C GLN A 33 3.76 37.27 4.45
N PHE A 34 4.37 38.39 4.08
CA PHE A 34 5.65 38.41 3.42
C PHE A 34 6.61 37.62 4.30
N ASP A 35 6.99 36.43 3.85
CA ASP A 35 8.14 35.78 4.45
C ASP A 35 9.33 36.69 4.12
N ARG A 36 10.07 37.12 5.15
CA ARG A 36 11.36 37.76 4.88
C ARG A 36 12.25 36.65 4.36
N ASP A 37 12.78 36.83 3.17
CA ASP A 37 13.86 35.97 2.73
C ASP A 37 15.06 36.12 3.69
N TYR A 38 16.02 35.21 3.63
CA TYR A 38 17.22 35.23 4.48
C TYR A 38 18.05 36.53 4.33
N ASP A 39 17.78 37.33 3.28
CA ASP A 39 18.38 38.63 2.96
C ASP A 39 17.58 39.84 3.49
N GLY A 40 16.42 39.62 4.13
CA GLY A 40 15.56 40.68 4.63
C GLY A 40 14.72 41.39 3.56
N LYS A 41 14.70 40.92 2.31
CA LYS A 41 13.73 41.37 1.31
C LYS A 41 12.36 40.79 1.62
N LEU A 42 11.37 41.63 1.35
CA LEU A 42 9.97 41.34 1.54
C LEU A 42 9.54 40.41 0.40
N ASP A 43 9.65 39.08 0.59
CA ASP A 43 9.23 38.13 -0.44
C ASP A 43 7.71 38.09 -0.46
N THR A 44 7.14 38.82 -1.42
CA THR A 44 5.73 38.66 -1.75
C THR A 44 5.58 37.24 -2.25
N CYS A 45 4.86 36.39 -1.52
CA CYS A 45 4.48 35.08 -2.03
C CYS A 45 3.77 35.26 -3.38
N SER A 46 4.54 35.12 -4.45
CA SER A 46 4.12 35.44 -5.81
C SER A 46 3.59 34.15 -6.41
N THR A 47 2.27 34.01 -6.37
CA THR A 47 1.55 32.97 -7.12
C THR A 47 0.92 33.60 -8.35
N ALA A 48 0.59 32.77 -9.34
CA ALA A 48 -0.35 33.21 -10.37
C ALA A 48 -1.67 33.67 -9.70
N LYS A 49 -2.34 34.65 -10.32
CA LYS A 49 -3.65 35.12 -9.86
C LYS A 49 -4.70 34.05 -10.09
N CYS A 50 -5.51 33.78 -9.06
CA CYS A 50 -6.69 32.92 -9.17
C CYS A 50 -7.96 33.78 -9.18
N ASN A 51 -8.99 33.32 -9.88
CA ASN A 51 -10.33 33.92 -9.83
C ASN A 51 -11.31 33.09 -9.02
N SER A 52 -11.03 31.80 -8.87
CA SER A 52 -11.89 30.85 -8.19
C SER A 52 -11.06 29.77 -7.47
N ASN A 53 -11.67 29.13 -6.48
CA ASN A 53 -10.99 28.15 -5.62
C ASN A 53 -10.39 26.98 -6.41
N ASP A 54 -11.12 26.55 -7.43
CA ASP A 54 -10.83 25.41 -8.26
C ASP A 54 -9.68 25.65 -9.26
N GLU A 55 -9.20 26.89 -9.42
CA GLU A 55 -7.95 27.20 -10.12
C GLU A 55 -6.71 26.93 -9.24
N CYS A 56 -6.89 26.79 -7.92
CA CYS A 56 -5.81 26.56 -6.97
C CYS A 56 -5.66 25.08 -6.62
N LEU A 57 -4.42 24.62 -6.53
CA LEU A 57 -4.07 23.27 -6.06
C LEU A 57 -4.73 22.90 -4.72
N SER A 58 -4.79 23.89 -3.83
CA SER A 58 -5.33 23.81 -2.48
C SER A 58 -6.85 23.95 -2.40
N ASN A 59 -7.51 24.14 -3.54
CA ASN A 59 -8.91 24.50 -3.64
C ASN A 59 -9.29 25.75 -2.79
N LYS A 60 -8.37 26.71 -2.67
CA LYS A 60 -8.54 27.89 -1.83
C LYS A 60 -7.92 29.12 -2.46
N CYS A 61 -8.76 29.93 -3.11
CA CYS A 61 -8.42 31.21 -3.69
C CYS A 61 -8.94 32.33 -2.78
N VAL A 62 -8.04 33.15 -2.24
CA VAL A 62 -8.41 34.24 -1.33
C VAL A 62 -7.73 35.51 -1.82
N SER A 63 -8.53 36.54 -2.09
CA SER A 63 -8.04 37.83 -2.60
C SER A 63 -7.19 37.71 -3.86
N GLY A 64 -7.51 36.75 -4.72
CA GLY A 64 -6.80 36.50 -5.98
C GLY A 64 -5.50 35.72 -5.84
N ILE A 65 -5.22 35.13 -4.67
CA ILE A 65 -4.01 34.37 -4.38
C ILE A 65 -4.39 32.96 -3.90
N CYS A 66 -3.72 31.94 -4.42
CA CYS A 66 -3.90 30.58 -3.94
C CYS A 66 -3.29 30.44 -2.55
N GLN A 67 -4.09 30.04 -1.57
CA GLN A 67 -3.65 29.85 -0.19
C GLN A 67 -3.58 28.39 0.19
N ILE A 68 -2.66 28.03 1.07
CA ILE A 68 -2.58 26.69 1.64
C ILE A 68 -3.89 26.40 2.40
N ASN A 69 -4.53 25.29 2.04
CA ASN A 69 -5.69 24.80 2.74
C ASN A 69 -5.24 23.84 3.85
N LYS A 70 -5.06 24.39 5.06
CA LYS A 70 -4.65 23.60 6.24
C LYS A 70 -5.74 22.66 6.75
N THR A 71 -7.00 22.95 6.45
CA THR A 71 -8.15 22.17 6.93
C THR A 71 -8.35 20.91 6.08
N SER A 72 -8.08 21.00 4.79
CA SER A 72 -8.22 19.90 3.83
C SER A 72 -7.06 19.96 2.83
N PRO A 73 -5.87 19.46 3.20
CA PRO A 73 -4.74 19.43 2.28
C PRO A 73 -5.07 18.53 1.08
N THR A 74 -4.75 19.00 -0.12
CA THR A 74 -4.90 18.22 -1.36
C THR A 74 -3.52 17.80 -1.84
N TYR A 75 -3.32 16.50 -2.00
CA TYR A 75 -2.08 15.95 -2.53
C TYR A 75 -2.19 15.80 -4.03
N HIS A 76 -1.10 16.06 -4.74
CA HIS A 76 -1.03 15.85 -6.18
C HIS A 76 0.18 15.00 -6.52
N CYS A 77 0.00 14.00 -7.39
CA CYS A 77 1.08 13.16 -7.88
C CYS A 77 1.34 13.43 -9.34
N LYS A 78 2.61 13.33 -9.75
CA LYS A 78 3.03 13.43 -11.14
C LYS A 78 3.24 12.03 -11.72
N VAL A 79 2.46 11.66 -12.73
CA VAL A 79 2.61 10.39 -13.47
C VAL A 79 2.76 10.74 -14.95
N SER A 80 3.89 10.36 -15.55
CA SER A 80 4.17 10.58 -16.98
C SER A 80 4.05 12.06 -17.42
N GLY A 81 4.38 13.00 -16.54
CA GLY A 81 4.30 14.44 -16.84
C GLY A 81 2.94 15.08 -16.52
N PHE A 82 1.90 14.29 -16.32
CA PHE A 82 0.58 14.75 -15.92
C PHE A 82 0.44 14.75 -14.40
N TYR A 83 -0.29 15.72 -13.87
CA TYR A 83 -0.59 15.84 -12.46
C TYR A 83 -2.01 15.37 -12.18
N TYR A 84 -2.15 14.57 -11.13
CA TYR A 84 -3.41 14.00 -10.68
C TYR A 84 -3.66 14.40 -9.23
N VAL A 85 -4.91 14.68 -8.88
CA VAL A 85 -5.32 14.74 -7.48
C VAL A 85 -5.14 13.35 -6.90
N CYS A 86 -4.26 13.26 -5.92
CA CYS A 86 -4.00 12.02 -5.21
C CYS A 86 -4.83 11.96 -3.93
N ASN A 87 -5.32 10.76 -3.68
CA ASN A 87 -5.88 10.40 -2.40
C ASN A 87 -4.82 10.52 -1.29
N SER A 88 -5.29 10.53 -0.05
CA SER A 88 -4.47 10.65 1.16
C SER A 88 -3.40 9.56 1.22
N LEU A 89 -2.20 9.94 1.70
CA LEU A 89 -1.02 9.08 1.79
C LEU A 89 -1.14 8.12 2.98
N LEU A 90 -0.17 7.20 3.10
CA LEU A 90 -0.07 6.31 4.26
C LEU A 90 0.01 7.12 5.57
N ASP A 91 -0.62 6.60 6.61
CA ASP A 91 -0.72 7.17 7.97
C ASP A 91 -1.52 8.49 8.06
N GLU A 92 -2.17 8.93 6.98
CA GLU A 92 -3.04 10.09 6.98
C GLU A 92 -4.49 9.74 7.30
N HIS A 93 -5.23 10.70 7.87
CA HIS A 93 -6.61 10.50 8.27
C HIS A 93 -7.53 10.25 7.06
N CYS A 94 -8.44 9.29 7.17
CA CYS A 94 -9.39 8.88 6.13
C CYS A 94 -10.79 8.60 6.69
N VAL A 95 -11.80 8.80 5.85
CA VAL A 95 -13.20 8.47 6.18
C VAL A 95 -13.61 7.15 5.53
N SER A 96 -13.01 6.80 4.40
CA SER A 96 -13.30 5.58 3.67
C SER A 96 -12.11 5.11 2.83
N ASP A 97 -12.15 3.86 2.36
CA ASP A 97 -11.09 3.25 1.54
C ASP A 97 -10.78 4.06 0.27
N VAL A 98 -11.78 4.74 -0.32
CA VAL A 98 -11.58 5.57 -1.53
C VAL A 98 -10.85 6.87 -1.27
N ASN A 99 -10.71 7.30 -0.01
CA ASN A 99 -9.96 8.48 0.37
C ASN A 99 -8.45 8.20 0.46
N CYS A 100 -8.03 6.94 0.34
CA CYS A 100 -6.64 6.52 0.52
C CYS A 100 -6.00 6.15 -0.82
N ALA A 101 -4.76 6.59 -1.04
CA ALA A 101 -3.94 6.16 -2.17
C ALA A 101 -3.62 4.65 -2.09
N SER A 102 -3.59 4.11 -0.86
CA SER A 102 -3.42 2.68 -0.59
C SER A 102 -4.69 1.85 -0.78
N VAL A 103 -5.84 2.47 -1.10
CA VAL A 103 -7.15 1.82 -1.25
C VAL A 103 -7.64 1.13 0.04
N LYS A 104 -7.07 1.48 1.20
CA LYS A 104 -7.51 0.96 2.49
C LYS A 104 -7.39 2.00 3.59
N CYS A 105 -8.53 2.27 4.22
CA CYS A 105 -8.67 3.04 5.44
C CYS A 105 -8.81 2.06 6.61
N HIS A 106 -8.02 2.26 7.67
CA HIS A 106 -8.12 1.45 8.88
C HIS A 106 -9.38 1.84 9.65
N GLU A 107 -10.25 0.87 9.93
CA GLU A 107 -11.62 1.13 10.43
C GLU A 107 -11.67 1.80 11.81
N TYR A 108 -10.67 1.57 12.66
CA TYR A 108 -10.65 2.07 14.04
C TYR A 108 -9.82 3.34 14.22
N ASP A 109 -8.69 3.39 13.53
CA ASP A 109 -7.74 4.51 13.66
C ASP A 109 -8.02 5.61 12.65
N TYR A 110 -8.93 5.36 11.69
CA TYR A 110 -9.27 6.28 10.60
C TYR A 110 -8.03 6.80 9.88
N ILE A 111 -7.04 5.93 9.65
CA ILE A 111 -5.82 6.25 8.91
C ILE A 111 -5.63 5.35 7.70
N CYS A 112 -5.04 5.88 6.64
CA CYS A 112 -4.73 5.13 5.44
C CYS A 112 -3.60 4.14 5.70
N VAL A 113 -3.86 2.85 5.51
CA VAL A 113 -2.88 1.79 5.73
C VAL A 113 -2.57 1.08 4.43
N LYS A 114 -1.38 0.47 4.35
CA LYS A 114 -1.04 -0.33 3.18
C LYS A 114 -2.03 -1.47 3.08
N LYS A 115 -2.67 -1.63 1.91
CA LYS A 115 -3.43 -2.85 1.62
C LYS A 115 -2.46 -4.01 1.73
N THR A 116 -2.54 -4.74 2.83
CA THR A 116 -1.99 -6.08 2.89
C THR A 116 -2.75 -6.85 1.84
N SER A 117 -2.10 -7.12 0.70
CA SER A 117 -2.53 -8.21 -0.16
C SER A 117 -2.86 -9.36 0.79
N PRO A 118 -4.00 -10.07 0.62
CA PRO A 118 -4.22 -11.28 1.40
C PRO A 118 -2.94 -12.06 1.23
N VAL A 119 -2.23 -12.25 2.35
CA VAL A 119 -1.10 -13.14 2.38
C VAL A 119 -1.77 -14.44 1.98
N THR A 120 -1.69 -14.80 0.71
CA THR A 120 -1.68 -16.20 0.36
C THR A 120 -0.47 -16.67 1.13
N PHE A 121 -0.73 -17.13 2.36
CA PHE A 121 0.05 -18.16 2.97
C PHE A 121 -0.01 -19.27 1.93
N LYS A 122 0.89 -19.20 0.95
CA LYS A 122 1.56 -20.40 0.54
C LYS A 122 2.19 -20.88 1.84
N GLU A 123 1.41 -21.67 2.57
CA GLU A 123 1.98 -22.69 3.42
C GLU A 123 2.88 -23.50 2.49
N GLU A 124 4.12 -23.04 2.32
CA GLU A 124 5.24 -23.93 2.16
C GLU A 124 5.45 -24.62 3.53
N SER A 125 4.43 -25.35 3.97
CA SER A 125 4.60 -26.44 4.92
C SER A 125 5.18 -27.61 4.12
N SER A 126 6.45 -27.46 3.71
CA SER A 126 7.22 -28.58 3.16
C SER A 126 7.35 -29.71 4.20
N ASN A 127 7.18 -29.39 5.49
CA ASN A 127 7.22 -30.35 6.59
C ASN A 127 6.01 -31.29 6.64
N GLY A 128 4.82 -30.89 6.16
CA GLY A 128 3.64 -31.76 6.16
C GLY A 128 3.79 -33.00 5.26
N LYS A 129 4.46 -32.84 4.11
CA LYS A 129 4.71 -33.94 3.17
C LYS A 129 5.73 -34.94 3.72
N PHE A 130 6.77 -34.47 4.43
CA PHE A 130 7.77 -35.37 5.04
C PHE A 130 7.19 -36.20 6.18
N VAL A 131 6.26 -35.65 6.97
CA VAL A 131 5.59 -36.38 8.06
C VAL A 131 4.73 -37.53 7.49
N ILE A 132 3.96 -37.27 6.43
CA ILE A 132 3.11 -38.30 5.80
C ILE A 132 3.98 -39.42 5.20
N ILE A 133 5.07 -39.07 4.51
CA ILE A 133 6.00 -40.05 3.93
C ILE A 133 6.65 -40.91 5.04
N SER A 134 7.04 -40.29 6.17
CA SER A 134 7.62 -41.00 7.31
C SER A 134 6.67 -42.01 7.94
N ILE A 135 5.39 -41.67 8.09
CA ILE A 135 4.36 -42.57 8.62
C ILE A 135 4.15 -43.78 7.71
N ILE A 136 4.07 -43.57 6.39
CA ILE A 136 3.89 -44.66 5.42
C ILE A 136 5.06 -45.64 5.49
N LEU A 137 6.29 -45.12 5.57
CA LEU A 137 7.51 -45.94 5.64
C LEU A 137 7.53 -46.81 6.91
N LEU A 138 7.09 -46.27 8.05
CA LEU A 138 7.01 -46.99 9.31
C LEU A 138 5.98 -48.14 9.27
N ILE A 139 4.82 -47.92 8.65
CA ILE A 139 3.78 -48.96 8.47
C ILE A 139 4.31 -50.11 7.62
N VAL A 140 5.02 -49.83 6.52
CA VAL A 140 5.59 -50.86 5.65
C VAL A 140 6.59 -51.75 6.39
N VAL A 141 7.46 -51.15 7.23
CA VAL A 141 8.42 -51.90 8.05
C VAL A 141 7.71 -52.84 9.04
N ILE A 142 6.65 -52.37 9.70
CA ILE A 142 5.87 -53.20 10.63
C ILE A 142 5.26 -54.41 9.91
N ILE A 143 4.69 -54.21 8.72
CA ILE A 143 4.10 -55.31 7.92
C ILE A 143 5.17 -56.35 7.56
N ILE A 144 6.37 -55.93 7.17
CA ILE A 144 7.48 -56.86 6.86
C ILE A 144 7.87 -57.67 8.09
N ILE A 145 7.99 -57.05 9.27
CA ILE A 145 8.32 -57.75 10.51
C ILE A 145 7.24 -58.79 10.85
N LEU A 146 5.96 -58.44 10.72
CA LEU A 146 4.85 -59.36 10.95
C LEU A 146 4.85 -60.54 9.96
N LEU A 147 5.16 -60.30 8.68
CA LEU A 147 5.29 -61.37 7.68
C LEU A 147 6.45 -62.32 8.00
N LEU A 148 7.61 -61.78 8.37
CA LEU A 148 8.76 -62.59 8.79
C LEU A 148 8.43 -63.42 10.04
N PHE A 149 7.76 -62.81 11.02
CA PHE A 149 7.33 -63.51 12.23
C PHE A 149 6.34 -64.65 11.90
N CYS A 150 5.37 -64.40 11.04
CA CYS A 150 4.44 -65.42 10.54
C CYS A 150 5.16 -66.56 9.78
N LEU A 151 6.17 -66.26 8.97
CA LEU A 151 6.97 -67.26 8.28
C LEU A 151 7.79 -68.10 9.27
N CYS A 152 8.41 -67.48 10.28
CA CYS A 152 9.14 -68.17 11.33
C CYS A 152 8.22 -69.13 12.11
N LEU A 153 7.00 -68.70 12.46
CA LEU A 153 6.02 -69.56 13.13
C LEU A 153 5.60 -70.75 12.26
N ARG A 154 5.35 -70.54 10.97
CA ARG A 154 5.01 -71.63 10.04
C ARG A 154 6.15 -72.63 9.89
N LEU A 155 7.40 -72.17 9.84
CA LEU A 155 8.57 -73.03 9.76
C LEU A 155 8.78 -73.84 11.07
N ALA A 156 8.53 -73.23 12.23
CA ALA A 156 8.58 -73.91 13.52
C ALA A 156 7.50 -74.99 13.65
N GLN A 157 6.26 -74.70 13.22
CA GLN A 157 5.17 -75.67 13.19
C GLN A 157 5.50 -76.86 12.27
N LYS A 158 6.04 -76.60 11.07
CA LYS A 158 6.46 -77.66 10.13
C LYS A 158 7.57 -78.57 10.71
N LYS A 159 8.43 -78.04 11.59
CA LYS A 159 9.47 -78.84 12.27
C LYS A 159 8.91 -79.73 13.37
N ASN A 160 7.85 -79.30 14.09
CA ASN A 160 7.19 -80.12 15.11
C ASN A 160 6.31 -81.24 14.51
N SER A 161 5.64 -81.02 13.37
CA SER A 161 4.84 -82.07 12.72
C SER A 161 5.65 -83.20 12.06
N ARG A 162 6.98 -83.11 11.99
CA ARG A 162 7.86 -84.21 11.52
C ARG A 162 8.45 -85.07 12.65
N LYS A 163 8.17 -84.72 13.91
CA LYS A 163 8.66 -85.43 15.10
C LYS A 163 7.58 -86.24 15.83
N LEU A 164 6.37 -86.29 15.30
CA LEU A 164 5.28 -87.17 15.72
C LEU A 164 5.08 -88.24 14.65
#